data_AF-A0A847MFE5-F1
#
_entry.id   AF-A0A847MFE5-F1
#
_cell.length_a   1.000
_cell.length_b   1.000
_cell.length_c   1.000
_cell.angle_alpha   90.00
_cell.angle_beta   90.00
_cell.angle_gamma   90.00
#
_symmetry.space_group_name_H-M   'P 1'
#
loop_
_entity.id
_entity.type
_entity.pdbx_description
1 polymer ?
#
loop_
_entity_poly.entity_id
_entity_poly.type
_entity_poly.pdbx_seq_one_letter_code
_entity_poly.pdbx_strand_id
1 'polypeptide(L)'
;MIEDFFLRCSKQPADFYYPIVRKEVYQKKFGQSKRTFARLVEGSFGGGNLLLIDPTLVQKRREFISQVIKNRKSPFMIARLLGVNIIFKYVFKNLSVKDIEDRVAKILGMKGLAIITPYSEIKFDVDSPEHVDIAKKFLKK
;
A
#
# COMPACT_ATOMS: atom_id res chain seq x y z
N MET A 1 5.89 -14.93 -6.04
CA MET A 1 5.45 -13.55 -5.73
C MET A 1 3.94 -13.47 -5.50
N ILE A 2 3.12 -13.65 -6.56
CA ILE A 2 1.65 -13.53 -6.44
C ILE A 2 1.07 -14.65 -5.56
N GLU A 3 1.54 -15.89 -5.74
CA GLU A 3 1.15 -17.03 -4.90
C GLU A 3 1.46 -16.80 -3.41
N ASP A 4 2.65 -16.30 -3.08
CA ASP A 4 3.00 -15.96 -1.69
C ASP A 4 2.12 -14.82 -1.15
N PHE A 5 1.77 -13.83 -1.98
CA PHE A 5 0.81 -12.80 -1.57
C PHE A 5 -0.55 -13.42 -1.22
N PHE A 6 -1.09 -14.32 -2.06
CA PHE A 6 -2.34 -15.03 -1.75
C PHE A 6 -2.23 -15.89 -0.48
N LEU A 7 -1.13 -16.60 -0.29
CA LEU A 7 -0.88 -17.41 0.91
C LEU A 7 -0.78 -16.55 2.19
N ARG A 8 -0.28 -15.31 2.09
CA ARG A 8 -0.29 -14.38 3.22
C ARG A 8 -1.69 -13.84 3.50
N CYS A 9 -2.45 -13.52 2.47
CA CYS A 9 -3.84 -13.08 2.61
C CYS A 9 -4.71 -14.16 3.27
N SER A 10 -4.49 -15.45 2.97
CA SER A 10 -5.29 -16.54 3.56
C SER A 10 -5.10 -16.74 5.06
N LYS A 11 -4.04 -16.17 5.67
CA LYS A 11 -3.76 -16.33 7.10
C LYS A 11 -4.74 -15.58 8.01
N GLN A 12 -5.38 -14.53 7.50
CA GLN A 12 -6.32 -13.74 8.30
C GLN A 12 -7.43 -13.20 7.42
N PRO A 13 -8.71 -13.47 7.73
CA PRO A 13 -9.82 -12.98 6.92
C PRO A 13 -9.96 -11.45 6.99
N ALA A 14 -10.18 -10.86 5.83
CA ALA A 14 -10.40 -9.43 5.60
C ALA A 14 -11.18 -9.24 4.28
N ASP A 15 -11.78 -8.06 4.16
CA ASP A 15 -12.59 -7.64 3.01
C ASP A 15 -11.72 -7.26 1.80
N PHE A 16 -10.51 -6.75 2.07
CA PHE A 16 -9.50 -6.48 1.07
C PHE A 16 -8.09 -6.50 1.66
N TYR A 17 -7.11 -6.71 0.78
CA TYR A 17 -5.71 -6.85 1.11
C TYR A 17 -4.86 -6.02 0.17
N TYR A 18 -3.91 -5.28 0.73
CA TYR A 18 -3.02 -4.42 -0.02
C TYR A 18 -1.56 -4.74 0.31
N PRO A 19 -0.71 -5.11 -0.66
CA PRO A 19 0.69 -5.41 -0.39
C PRO A 19 1.48 -4.14 -0.12
N ILE A 20 2.35 -4.20 0.88
CA ILE A 20 3.33 -3.16 1.20
C ILE A 20 4.75 -3.76 1.22
N VAL A 21 5.70 -3.03 0.66
CA VAL A 21 7.10 -3.44 0.55
C VAL A 21 7.94 -2.57 1.47
N ARG A 22 8.81 -3.21 2.27
CA ARG A 22 9.81 -2.54 3.09
C ARG A 22 10.81 -1.76 2.22
N LYS A 23 11.17 -0.54 2.61
CA LYS A 23 12.12 0.32 1.88
C LYS A 23 13.45 -0.38 1.65
N GLU A 24 13.98 -1.03 2.68
CA GLU A 24 15.23 -1.78 2.66
C GLU A 24 15.21 -2.94 1.65
N VAL A 25 14.08 -3.65 1.55
CA VAL A 25 13.88 -4.75 0.59
C VAL A 25 13.81 -4.19 -0.83
N TYR A 26 13.10 -3.09 -1.03
CA TYR A 26 13.01 -2.42 -2.33
C TYR A 26 14.39 -1.92 -2.81
N GLN A 27 15.10 -1.19 -1.95
CA GLN A 27 16.39 -0.59 -2.28
C GLN A 27 17.49 -1.62 -2.53
N LYS A 28 17.47 -2.76 -1.84
CA LYS A 28 18.41 -3.87 -2.09
C LYS A 28 18.32 -4.38 -3.53
N LYS A 29 17.12 -4.35 -4.13
CA LYS A 29 16.89 -4.83 -5.50
C LYS A 29 17.01 -3.71 -6.52
N PHE A 30 16.32 -2.59 -6.33
CA PHE A 30 16.18 -1.55 -7.36
C PHE A 30 17.03 -0.28 -7.09
N GLY A 31 17.92 -0.31 -6.09
CA GLY A 31 18.76 0.83 -5.74
C GLY A 31 17.99 1.99 -5.10
N GLN A 32 18.60 3.17 -5.05
CA GLN A 32 18.04 4.36 -4.42
C GLN A 32 17.13 5.19 -5.36
N SER A 33 16.36 4.54 -6.23
CA SER A 33 15.40 5.25 -7.09
C SER A 33 14.44 6.10 -6.24
N LYS A 34 14.08 7.29 -6.74
CA LYS A 34 13.21 8.24 -6.03
C LYS A 34 11.78 7.68 -5.93
N ARG A 35 11.53 6.87 -4.90
CA ARG A 35 10.21 6.34 -4.58
C ARG A 35 9.70 6.86 -3.24
N THR A 36 8.40 7.04 -3.15
CA THR A 36 7.72 7.44 -1.92
C THR A 36 7.58 6.26 -0.98
N PHE A 37 8.00 6.47 0.27
CA PHE A 37 7.82 5.55 1.38
C PHE A 37 7.22 6.31 2.57
N ALA A 38 6.22 5.72 3.21
CA ALA A 38 5.66 6.20 4.46
C ALA A 38 6.45 5.58 5.63
N ARG A 39 6.82 6.41 6.61
CA ARG A 39 7.49 5.95 7.83
C ARG A 39 6.43 5.63 8.90
N LEU A 40 6.41 4.38 9.32
CA LEU A 40 5.55 3.83 10.37
C LEU A 40 6.42 3.25 11.50
N VAL A 41 5.79 2.87 12.61
CA VAL A 41 6.47 2.25 13.76
C VAL A 41 7.22 0.98 13.34
N GLU A 42 6.62 0.17 12.47
CA GLU A 42 7.15 -1.13 12.03
C GLU A 42 8.24 -1.01 10.94
N GLY A 43 8.47 0.21 10.43
CA GLY A 43 9.47 0.49 9.40
C GLY A 43 9.01 1.51 8.34
N SER A 44 9.79 1.62 7.26
CA SER A 44 9.42 2.44 6.11
C SER A 44 8.83 1.58 5.01
N PHE A 45 7.62 1.89 4.55
CA PHE A 45 6.90 1.07 3.60
C PHE A 45 6.44 1.83 2.37
N GLY A 46 6.49 1.16 1.23
CA GLY A 46 5.91 1.63 -0.01
C GLY A 46 4.78 0.72 -0.42
N GLY A 47 3.67 1.31 -0.88
CA GLY A 47 2.57 0.55 -1.44
C GLY A 47 2.95 -0.19 -2.72
N GLY A 48 2.37 -1.37 -2.90
CA GLY A 48 2.44 -2.17 -4.12
C GLY A 48 1.38 -1.83 -5.17
N ASN A 49 1.41 -2.53 -6.29
CA ASN A 49 0.53 -2.34 -7.45
C ASN A 49 -0.52 -3.45 -7.61
N LEU A 50 -0.84 -4.17 -6.54
CA LEU A 50 -1.92 -5.16 -6.50
C LEU A 50 -2.96 -4.78 -5.45
N LEU A 51 -4.19 -5.25 -5.62
CA LEU A 51 -5.26 -5.18 -4.63
C LEU A 51 -6.06 -6.47 -4.74
N LEU A 52 -6.21 -7.17 -3.62
CA LEU A 52 -7.16 -8.28 -3.53
C LEU A 52 -8.38 -7.79 -2.78
N ILE A 53 -9.57 -7.91 -3.37
CA ILE A 53 -10.81 -7.39 -2.79
C ILE A 53 -11.97 -8.29 -3.20
N ASP A 54 -12.93 -8.48 -2.30
CA ASP A 54 -14.19 -9.13 -2.65
C ASP A 54 -15.00 -8.23 -3.61
N PRO A 55 -15.32 -8.71 -4.83
CA PRO A 55 -16.06 -7.91 -5.81
C PRO A 55 -17.48 -7.54 -5.34
N THR A 56 -18.09 -8.31 -4.44
CA THR A 56 -19.42 -7.98 -3.89
C THR A 56 -19.36 -6.73 -3.01
N LEU A 57 -18.23 -6.49 -2.34
CA LEU A 57 -18.00 -5.29 -1.53
C LEU A 57 -17.79 -4.06 -2.38
N VAL A 58 -17.11 -4.21 -3.52
CA VAL A 58 -16.95 -3.12 -4.50
C VAL A 58 -18.32 -2.63 -4.97
N GLN A 59 -19.28 -3.53 -5.16
CA GLN A 59 -20.65 -3.15 -5.53
C GLN A 59 -21.38 -2.44 -4.39
N LYS A 60 -21.32 -2.97 -3.16
CA LYS A 60 -22.00 -2.38 -1.98
C LYS A 60 -21.46 -1.02 -1.55
N ARG A 61 -20.21 -0.70 -1.88
CA ARG A 61 -19.50 0.53 -1.46
C ARG A 61 -18.97 1.34 -2.64
N ARG A 62 -19.52 1.14 -3.85
CA ARG A 62 -19.02 1.70 -5.11
C ARG A 62 -18.80 3.22 -5.05
N GLU A 63 -19.77 3.96 -4.52
CA GLU A 63 -19.69 5.43 -4.44
C GLU A 63 -18.53 5.88 -3.57
N PHE A 64 -18.41 5.28 -2.39
CA PHE A 64 -17.34 5.58 -1.44
C PHE A 64 -15.97 5.24 -2.03
N ILE A 65 -15.80 4.03 -2.55
CA ILE A 65 -14.55 3.58 -3.19
C ILE A 65 -14.19 4.52 -4.34
N SER A 66 -15.18 4.93 -5.15
CA SER A 66 -14.97 5.87 -6.24
C SER A 66 -14.49 7.23 -5.75
N GLN A 67 -15.02 7.74 -4.64
CA GLN A 67 -14.54 8.99 -4.04
C GLN A 67 -13.09 8.85 -3.54
N VAL A 68 -12.74 7.76 -2.87
CA VAL A 68 -11.35 7.51 -2.43
C VAL A 68 -10.40 7.46 -3.63
N ILE A 69 -10.76 6.73 -4.68
CA ILE A 69 -9.94 6.58 -5.90
C ILE A 69 -9.78 7.92 -6.63
N LYS A 70 -10.85 8.70 -6.78
CA LYS A 70 -10.80 10.04 -7.41
C LYS A 70 -9.79 10.95 -6.71
N ASN A 71 -9.65 10.78 -5.40
CA ASN A 71 -8.83 11.64 -4.57
C ASN A 71 -7.51 11.02 -4.13
N ARG A 72 -7.14 9.87 -4.71
CA ARG A 72 -5.89 9.14 -4.41
C ARG A 72 -4.62 9.94 -4.63
N LYS A 73 -4.68 10.98 -5.48
CA LYS A 73 -3.56 11.89 -5.77
C LYS A 73 -3.52 13.14 -4.87
N SER A 74 -4.47 13.30 -3.94
CA SER A 74 -4.53 14.43 -3.01
C SER A 74 -4.16 13.98 -1.60
N PRO A 75 -2.91 14.18 -1.15
CA PRO A 75 -2.48 13.85 0.21
C PRO A 75 -3.33 14.53 1.27
N PHE A 76 -3.75 15.78 1.03
CA PHE A 76 -4.59 16.54 1.95
C PHE A 76 -5.96 15.89 2.12
N MET A 77 -6.60 15.43 1.04
CA MET A 77 -7.91 14.78 1.18
C MET A 77 -7.79 13.41 1.85
N ILE A 78 -6.78 12.61 1.46
CA ILE A 78 -6.51 11.33 2.11
C ILE A 78 -6.28 11.54 3.62
N ALA A 79 -5.50 12.55 4.00
CA ALA A 79 -5.27 12.91 5.39
C ALA A 79 -6.56 13.35 6.11
N ARG A 80 -7.42 14.16 5.48
CA ARG A 80 -8.72 14.56 6.03
C ARG A 80 -9.65 13.35 6.23
N LEU A 81 -9.66 12.41 5.29
CA LEU A 81 -10.43 11.17 5.36
C LEU A 81 -9.96 10.30 6.55
N LEU A 82 -8.65 10.11 6.66
CA LEU A 82 -8.01 9.37 7.74
C LEU A 82 -8.10 10.08 9.10
N GLY A 83 -8.38 11.38 9.10
CA GLY A 83 -8.65 12.17 10.30
C GLY A 83 -7.39 12.64 11.03
N VAL A 84 -7.56 13.69 11.84
CA VAL A 84 -6.45 14.39 12.51
C VAL A 84 -5.60 13.49 13.39
N ASN A 85 -6.18 12.47 14.03
CA ASN A 85 -5.43 11.54 14.89
C ASN A 85 -4.35 10.77 14.12
N ILE A 86 -4.64 10.33 12.88
CA ILE A 86 -3.64 9.63 12.04
C ILE A 86 -2.52 10.59 11.65
N ILE A 87 -2.85 11.84 11.34
CA ILE A 87 -1.87 12.87 11.01
C ILE A 87 -0.94 13.12 12.21
N PHE A 88 -1.51 13.32 13.41
CA PHE A 88 -0.73 13.51 14.63
C PHE A 88 0.20 12.32 14.88
N LYS A 89 -0.33 11.09 14.83
CA LYS A 89 0.49 9.88 14.97
C LYS A 89 1.60 9.83 13.91
N TYR A 90 1.32 10.21 12.67
CA TYR A 90 2.33 10.21 11.60
C TYR A 90 3.44 11.23 11.84
N VAL A 91 3.08 12.47 12.19
CA VAL A 91 4.03 13.55 12.48
C VAL A 91 4.91 13.21 13.68
N PHE A 92 4.33 12.63 14.73
CA PHE A 92 5.06 12.17 15.92
C PHE A 92 5.72 10.78 15.74
N LYS A 93 5.71 10.21 14.52
CA LYS A 93 6.32 8.90 14.19
C LYS A 93 5.79 7.73 15.03
N ASN A 94 4.57 7.86 15.54
CA ASN A 94 3.86 6.87 16.35
C ASN A 94 2.70 6.20 15.59
N LEU A 95 2.64 6.37 14.25
CA LEU A 95 1.63 5.72 13.42
C LEU A 95 2.08 4.30 13.08
N SER A 96 1.28 3.31 13.47
CA SER A 96 1.48 1.90 13.12
C SER A 96 0.69 1.50 11.86
N VAL A 97 1.02 0.35 11.28
CA VAL A 97 0.19 -0.28 10.23
C VAL A 97 -1.20 -0.56 10.78
N LYS A 98 -1.28 -1.09 12.01
CA LYS A 98 -2.54 -1.44 12.65
C LYS A 98 -3.47 -0.23 12.84
N ASP A 99 -2.92 0.93 13.20
CA ASP A 99 -3.68 2.18 13.30
C ASP A 99 -4.37 2.56 11.98
N ILE A 100 -3.67 2.35 10.86
CA ILE A 100 -4.20 2.62 9.52
C ILE A 100 -5.32 1.63 9.21
N GLU A 101 -5.09 0.33 9.44
CA GLU A 101 -6.11 -0.73 9.22
C GLU A 101 -7.39 -0.46 10.02
N ASP A 102 -7.27 -0.11 11.30
CA ASP A 102 -8.40 0.16 12.19
C ASP A 102 -9.15 1.44 11.76
N ARG A 103 -8.41 2.48 11.36
CA ARG A 103 -9.04 3.70 10.87
C ARG A 103 -9.77 3.48 9.55
N VAL A 104 -9.16 2.74 8.64
CA VAL A 104 -9.75 2.36 7.37
C VAL A 104 -11.01 1.52 7.60
N ALA A 105 -10.99 0.56 8.53
CA ALA A 105 -12.17 -0.19 8.92
C ALA A 105 -13.30 0.70 9.45
N LYS A 106 -12.96 1.68 10.30
CA LYS A 106 -13.95 2.64 10.82
C LYS A 106 -14.57 3.54 9.74
N ILE A 107 -13.78 3.97 8.75
CA ILE A 107 -14.26 4.85 7.67
C ILE A 107 -15.05 4.08 6.62
N LEU A 108 -14.52 2.94 6.17
CA LEU A 108 -15.09 2.16 5.07
C LEU A 108 -16.21 1.22 5.53
N GLY A 109 -16.26 0.89 6.82
CA GLY A 109 -17.04 -0.23 7.33
C GLY A 109 -16.56 -1.56 6.74
N MET A 110 -15.28 -1.65 6.35
CA MET A 110 -14.66 -2.82 5.70
C MET A 110 -13.26 -3.05 6.29
N LYS A 111 -12.97 -4.27 6.68
CA LYS A 111 -11.67 -4.69 7.20
C LYS A 111 -10.64 -4.80 6.08
N GLY A 112 -9.73 -3.84 6.00
CA GLY A 112 -8.56 -3.90 5.11
C GLY A 112 -7.31 -4.34 5.86
N LEU A 113 -6.50 -5.22 5.25
CA LEU A 113 -5.20 -5.61 5.81
C LEU A 113 -4.04 -5.22 4.89
N ALA A 114 -2.97 -4.73 5.48
CA ALA A 114 -1.72 -4.46 4.78
C ALA A 114 -0.81 -5.68 4.86
N ILE A 115 -0.44 -6.25 3.72
CA ILE A 115 0.38 -7.45 3.63
C ILE A 115 1.83 -7.08 3.36
N ILE A 116 2.68 -7.22 4.37
CA ILE A 116 4.11 -7.03 4.19
C ILE A 116 4.66 -8.18 3.34
N THR A 117 5.15 -7.83 2.15
CA THR A 117 5.68 -8.76 1.15
C THR A 117 7.19 -8.59 0.97
N PRO A 118 7.96 -9.68 0.81
CA PRO A 118 9.39 -9.62 0.53
C PRO A 118 9.72 -9.33 -0.94
N TYR A 119 8.71 -9.22 -1.82
CA TYR A 119 8.91 -9.07 -3.26
C TYR A 119 8.81 -7.60 -3.68
N SER A 120 9.96 -6.99 -3.95
CA SER A 120 10.07 -5.58 -4.38
C SER A 120 9.36 -5.32 -5.71
N GLU A 121 9.27 -6.32 -6.57
CA GLU A 121 8.65 -6.27 -7.89
C GLU A 121 7.17 -5.89 -7.83
N ILE A 122 6.48 -6.23 -6.73
CA ILE A 122 5.07 -5.84 -6.52
C ILE A 122 4.92 -4.31 -6.48
N LYS A 123 5.94 -3.58 -6.03
CA LYS A 123 5.94 -2.12 -5.97
C LYS A 123 6.51 -1.47 -7.23
N PHE A 124 7.31 -2.18 -8.01
CA PHE A 124 8.01 -1.59 -9.14
C PHE A 124 7.06 -1.38 -10.34
N ASP A 125 7.06 -0.16 -10.85
CA ASP A 125 6.35 0.30 -12.05
C ASP A 125 7.26 1.20 -12.90
N VAL A 126 6.93 1.39 -14.17
CA VAL A 126 7.77 2.16 -15.11
C VAL A 126 7.12 3.50 -15.41
N ASP A 127 7.36 4.49 -14.53
CA ASP A 127 6.84 5.87 -14.70
C ASP A 127 7.85 6.88 -15.29
N SER A 128 9.13 6.51 -15.44
CA SER A 128 10.20 7.44 -15.85
C SER A 128 11.23 6.75 -16.74
N PRO A 129 12.02 7.51 -17.52
CA PRO A 129 13.11 6.93 -18.32
C PRO A 129 14.12 6.14 -17.48
N GLU A 130 14.45 6.59 -16.26
CA GLU A 130 15.33 5.85 -15.33
C GLU A 130 14.75 4.46 -14.98
N HIS A 131 13.43 4.39 -14.79
CA HIS A 131 12.76 3.10 -14.53
C HIS A 131 12.87 2.13 -15.71
N VAL A 132 12.93 2.63 -16.95
CA VAL A 132 13.12 1.80 -18.14
C VAL A 132 14.49 1.10 -18.09
N ASP A 133 15.55 1.81 -17.70
CA ASP A 133 16.89 1.24 -17.62
C ASP A 133 16.99 0.19 -16.51
N ILE A 134 16.35 0.44 -15.37
CA ILE A 134 16.21 -0.55 -14.31
C ILE A 134 15.45 -1.77 -14.83
N ALA A 135 14.27 -1.59 -15.45
CA ALA A 135 13.47 -2.68 -15.99
C ALA A 135 14.24 -3.51 -17.01
N LYS A 136 14.98 -2.87 -17.94
CA LYS A 136 15.83 -3.55 -18.92
C LYS A 136 16.90 -4.42 -18.26
N LYS A 137 17.55 -3.96 -17.19
CA LYS A 137 18.53 -4.76 -16.44
C LYS A 137 17.89 -5.98 -15.79
N PHE A 138 16.65 -5.85 -15.30
CA PHE A 138 15.91 -6.93 -14.65
C PHE A 138 15.26 -7.93 -15.62
N LEU A 139 14.92 -7.50 -16.83
CA LEU A 139 14.25 -8.33 -17.85
C LEU A 139 15.24 -9.02 -18.80
N LYS A 140 16.47 -8.53 -18.91
CA LYS A 140 17.54 -9.24 -19.61
C LYS A 140 17.90 -10.49 -18.80
N LYS A 141 17.47 -11.65 -19.30
CA LYS A 141 17.92 -12.96 -18.83
C LYS A 141 19.41 -13.14 -19.12
#